data_AF-A0A2W7RQL8-F1
#
_entry.id   AF-A0A2W7RQL8-F1
#
_cell.length_a   1.000
_cell.length_b   1.000
_cell.length_c   1.000
_cell.angle_alpha   90.00
_cell.angle_beta   90.00
_cell.angle_gamma   90.00
#
_symmetry.space_group_name_H-M   'P 1'
#
loop_
_entity.id
_entity.type
_entity.pdbx_description
1 polymer ?
#
loop_
_entity_poly.entity_id
_entity_poly.type
_entity_poly.pdbx_seq_one_letter_code
_entity_poly.pdbx_strand_id
1 'polypeptide(L)'
;MKKFVIIGLTMVFVFIGFTLIAQPANNNRYANIQGLKVAYITKQLNLSTTEAQQFWPVYYSYLDELKEARKNNMHNTNALALDEATLNIRKNYYNQFKQILGTNERANKVFLCERNFRMVLRNELEKRRQLRAASPQQ
;
A
#
# COMPACT_ATOMS: atom_id res chain seq x y z
N MET A 1 1.45 59.86 -9.21
CA MET A 1 0.80 58.86 -8.32
C MET A 1 0.22 57.65 -9.06
N LYS A 2 -0.36 57.79 -10.27
CA LYS A 2 -0.90 56.65 -11.04
C LYS A 2 0.16 55.64 -11.56
N LYS A 3 1.39 56.11 -11.81
CA LYS A 3 2.52 55.30 -12.33
C LYS A 3 3.08 54.29 -11.31
N PHE A 4 3.03 54.65 -10.02
CA PHE A 4 3.51 53.80 -8.92
C PHE A 4 2.51 52.68 -8.55
N VAL A 5 1.22 52.90 -8.80
CA VAL A 5 0.17 51.87 -8.62
C VAL A 5 0.33 50.74 -9.66
N ILE A 6 0.71 51.09 -10.89
CA ILE A 6 0.91 50.10 -11.97
C ILE A 6 2.12 49.21 -11.69
N ILE A 7 3.22 49.77 -11.17
CA ILE A 7 4.43 49.00 -10.81
C ILE A 7 4.17 48.04 -9.65
N GLY A 8 3.37 48.47 -8.66
CA GLY A 8 2.94 47.60 -7.55
C GLY A 8 2.03 46.45 -8.00
N LEU A 9 1.15 46.69 -8.97
CA LEU A 9 0.23 45.67 -9.49
C LEU A 9 0.96 44.61 -10.33
N THR A 10 2.02 44.97 -11.06
CA THR A 10 2.85 44.01 -11.81
C THR A 10 3.71 43.12 -10.91
N MET A 11 4.12 43.59 -9.73
CA MET A 11 4.98 42.80 -8.82
C MET A 11 4.22 41.67 -8.10
N VAL A 12 2.90 41.82 -7.93
CA VAL A 12 2.02 40.79 -7.33
C VAL A 12 1.77 39.62 -8.29
N PHE A 13 1.82 39.85 -9.60
CA PHE A 13 1.58 38.79 -10.60
C PHE A 13 2.78 37.83 -10.77
N VAL A 14 3.99 38.26 -10.41
CA VAL A 14 5.22 37.45 -10.53
C VAL A 14 5.35 36.43 -9.39
N PHE A 15 4.69 36.64 -8.24
CA PHE A 15 4.74 35.71 -7.10
C PHE A 15 3.83 34.48 -7.24
N ILE A 16 2.87 34.48 -8.17
CA ILE A 16 1.98 33.33 -8.41
C ILE A 16 2.66 32.25 -9.28
N GLY A 17 3.80 32.55 -9.90
CA GLY A 17 4.53 31.64 -10.79
C GLY A 17 5.40 30.57 -10.12
N PHE A 18 5.55 30.59 -8.78
CA PHE A 18 6.50 29.71 -8.09
C PHE A 18 5.91 28.44 -7.45
N THR A 19 4.67 28.07 -7.75
CA THR A 19 4.17 26.73 -7.42
C THR A 19 4.28 25.77 -8.60
N LEU A 20 5.49 25.64 -9.16
CA LEU A 20 5.87 24.42 -9.89
C LEU A 20 6.08 23.30 -8.87
N ILE A 21 4.98 22.85 -8.24
CA ILE A 21 4.99 21.60 -7.48
C ILE A 21 5.05 20.50 -8.53
N ALA A 22 6.26 20.01 -8.79
CA ALA A 22 6.47 18.75 -9.48
C ALA A 22 5.76 17.65 -8.67
N GLN A 23 4.55 17.27 -9.06
CA GLN A 23 3.82 16.20 -8.41
C GLN A 23 4.57 14.88 -8.66
N PRO A 24 5.09 14.19 -7.62
CA PRO A 24 5.68 12.89 -7.81
C PRO A 24 4.55 11.90 -8.10
N ALA A 25 4.24 11.70 -9.38
CA ALA A 25 3.19 10.78 -9.86
C ALA A 25 3.31 9.37 -9.25
N ASN A 26 4.51 8.98 -8.80
CA ASN A 26 4.78 7.72 -8.14
C ASN A 26 4.14 7.60 -6.75
N ASN A 27 4.10 8.68 -5.96
CA ASN A 27 3.61 8.61 -4.57
C ASN A 27 2.09 8.32 -4.52
N ASN A 28 1.33 8.94 -5.43
CA ASN A 28 -0.10 8.68 -5.56
C ASN A 28 -0.41 7.23 -5.95
N ARG A 29 0.42 6.60 -6.80
CA ARG A 29 0.22 5.20 -7.19
C ARG A 29 0.45 4.24 -6.02
N TYR A 30 1.49 4.47 -5.24
CA TYR A 30 1.80 3.66 -4.07
C TYR A 30 0.70 3.76 -3.00
N ALA A 31 0.27 4.99 -2.68
CA ALA A 31 -0.82 5.23 -1.72
C ALA A 31 -2.13 4.54 -2.17
N ASN A 32 -2.45 4.59 -3.46
CA ASN A 32 -3.62 3.89 -4.02
C ASN A 32 -3.54 2.37 -3.85
N ILE A 33 -2.36 1.76 -4.05
CA ILE A 33 -2.16 0.31 -3.88
C ILE A 33 -2.31 -0.08 -2.41
N GLN A 34 -1.75 0.71 -1.49
CA GLN A 34 -1.91 0.46 -0.05
C GLN A 34 -3.37 0.55 0.38
N GLY A 35 -4.09 1.59 -0.04
CA GLY A 35 -5.52 1.74 0.25
C GLY A 35 -6.36 0.55 -0.28
N LEU A 36 -6.07 0.09 -1.50
CA LEU A 36 -6.69 -1.11 -2.05
C LEU A 36 -6.39 -2.36 -1.22
N LYS A 37 -5.16 -2.49 -0.74
CA LYS A 37 -4.74 -3.62 0.11
C LYS A 37 -5.47 -3.62 1.44
N VAL A 38 -5.54 -2.46 2.09
CA VAL A 38 -6.27 -2.27 3.35
C VAL A 38 -7.74 -2.65 3.18
N ALA A 39 -8.40 -2.09 2.17
CA ALA A 39 -9.80 -2.39 1.88
C ALA A 39 -10.03 -3.88 1.58
N TYR A 40 -9.13 -4.50 0.80
CA TYR A 40 -9.21 -5.92 0.46
C TYR A 40 -9.10 -6.82 1.70
N ILE A 41 -8.08 -6.60 2.53
CA ILE A 41 -7.81 -7.43 3.70
C ILE A 41 -8.91 -7.26 4.75
N THR A 42 -9.31 -6.01 5.05
CA THR A 42 -10.43 -5.75 5.98
C THR A 42 -11.69 -6.48 5.55
N LYS A 43 -12.02 -6.44 4.25
CA LYS A 43 -13.19 -7.14 3.71
C LYS A 43 -13.05 -8.66 3.81
N GLN A 44 -11.88 -9.21 3.47
CA GLN A 44 -11.68 -10.67 3.46
C GLN A 44 -11.65 -11.27 4.86
N LEU A 45 -11.07 -10.56 5.82
CA LEU A 45 -10.96 -11.04 7.21
C LEU A 45 -12.18 -10.65 8.07
N ASN A 46 -13.09 -9.84 7.53
CA ASN A 46 -14.24 -9.27 8.23
C ASN A 46 -13.81 -8.66 9.57
N LEU A 47 -12.83 -7.76 9.54
CA LEU A 47 -12.26 -7.18 10.76
C LEU A 47 -13.28 -6.25 11.42
N SER A 48 -13.55 -6.49 12.71
CA SER A 48 -14.19 -5.48 13.54
C SER A 48 -13.26 -4.30 13.80
N THR A 49 -13.80 -3.18 14.27
CA THR A 49 -12.99 -1.99 14.60
C THR A 49 -11.90 -2.32 15.63
N THR A 50 -12.22 -3.09 16.67
CA THR A 50 -11.28 -3.48 17.72
C THR A 50 -10.20 -4.40 17.18
N GLU A 51 -10.58 -5.41 16.39
CA GLU A 51 -9.61 -6.31 15.76
C GLU A 51 -8.70 -5.55 14.80
N ALA A 52 -9.24 -4.62 14.01
CA ALA A 52 -8.45 -3.83 13.06
C ALA A 52 -7.38 -2.98 13.75
N GLN A 53 -7.71 -2.37 14.90
CA GLN A 53 -6.76 -1.58 15.70
C GLN A 53 -5.57 -2.41 16.17
N GLN A 54 -5.79 -3.66 16.54
CA GLN A 54 -4.74 -4.59 16.97
C GLN A 54 -4.02 -5.26 15.78
N PHE A 55 -4.75 -5.54 14.70
CA PHE A 55 -4.26 -6.29 13.54
C PHE A 55 -3.24 -5.51 12.73
N TRP A 56 -3.52 -4.25 12.39
CA TRP A 56 -2.68 -3.49 11.46
C TRP A 56 -1.23 -3.31 11.92
N PRO A 57 -0.93 -2.97 13.19
CA PRO A 57 0.45 -2.90 13.68
C PRO A 57 1.21 -4.21 13.48
N VAL A 58 0.61 -5.34 13.86
CA VAL A 58 1.19 -6.68 13.73
C VAL A 58 1.38 -7.06 12.26
N TYR A 59 0.39 -6.75 11.42
CA TYR A 59 0.46 -7.01 9.99
C TYR A 59 1.57 -6.21 9.31
N TYR A 60 1.79 -4.95 9.68
CA TYR A 60 2.88 -4.15 9.13
C TYR A 60 4.25 -4.66 9.57
N SER A 61 4.43 -5.03 10.85
CA SER A 61 5.67 -5.67 11.32
C SER A 61 5.98 -6.96 10.55
N TYR A 62 4.95 -7.78 10.30
CA TYR A 62 5.07 -8.96 9.44
C TYR A 62 5.58 -8.63 8.03
N LEU A 63 5.05 -7.58 7.41
CA LEU A 63 5.50 -7.16 6.07
C LEU A 63 6.95 -6.67 6.07
N ASP A 64 7.35 -5.95 7.10
CA ASP A 64 8.70 -5.42 7.24
C ASP A 64 9.72 -6.55 7.45
N GLU A 65 9.43 -7.52 8.30
CA GLU A 65 10.28 -8.70 8.49
C GLU A 65 10.40 -9.52 7.19
N LEU A 66 9.30 -9.70 6.44
CA LEU A 66 9.36 -10.36 5.14
C LEU A 66 10.22 -9.59 4.13
N LYS A 67 10.16 -8.26 4.17
CA LYS A 67 10.97 -7.41 3.29
C LYS A 67 12.44 -7.51 3.68
N GLU A 68 12.76 -7.52 4.96
CA GLU A 68 14.10 -7.71 5.48
C GLU A 68 14.66 -9.09 5.13
N ALA A 69 13.87 -10.16 5.32
CA ALA A 69 14.28 -11.51 4.93
C ALA A 69 14.61 -11.61 3.44
N ARG A 70 13.83 -10.96 2.56
CA ARG A 70 14.14 -10.88 1.12
C ARG A 70 15.42 -10.10 0.85
N LYS A 71 15.62 -8.97 1.52
CA LYS A 71 16.82 -8.15 1.37
C LYS A 71 18.07 -8.92 1.79
N ASN A 72 18.02 -9.58 2.94
CA ASN A 72 19.15 -10.33 3.50
C ASN A 72 19.49 -11.58 2.67
N ASN A 73 18.52 -12.14 1.95
CA ASN A 73 18.73 -13.30 1.08
C ASN A 73 18.88 -12.96 -0.41
N MET A 74 18.93 -11.68 -0.79
CA MET A 74 18.96 -11.27 -2.20
C MET A 74 20.20 -11.78 -2.96
N HIS A 75 21.32 -11.94 -2.26
CA HIS A 75 22.58 -12.43 -2.81
C HIS A 75 22.96 -13.83 -2.28
N ASN A 76 22.00 -14.51 -1.64
CA ASN A 76 22.27 -15.83 -1.06
C ASN A 76 22.29 -16.88 -2.18
N THR A 77 23.34 -17.70 -2.21
CA THR A 77 23.50 -18.81 -3.15
C THR A 77 22.71 -20.04 -2.75
N ASN A 78 22.26 -20.12 -1.49
CA ASN A 78 21.38 -21.18 -1.02
C ASN A 78 19.93 -20.91 -1.45
N ALA A 79 19.43 -21.72 -2.37
CA ALA A 79 18.08 -21.61 -2.92
C ALA A 79 16.96 -21.71 -1.87
N LEU A 80 17.19 -22.42 -0.74
CA LEU A 80 16.16 -22.67 0.28
C LEU A 80 16.16 -21.67 1.44
N ALA A 81 17.20 -20.84 1.56
CA ALA A 81 17.37 -19.98 2.73
C ALA A 81 16.23 -18.95 2.89
N LEU A 82 15.75 -18.38 1.78
CA LEU A 82 14.63 -17.45 1.80
C LEU A 82 13.31 -18.14 2.18
N ASP A 83 13.11 -19.36 1.72
CA ASP A 83 11.89 -20.13 2.00
C ASP A 83 11.82 -20.49 3.49
N GLU A 84 12.94 -20.92 4.07
CA GLU A 84 13.04 -21.21 5.50
C GLU A 84 12.80 -19.95 6.34
N ALA A 85 13.48 -18.84 6.03
CA ALA A 85 13.28 -17.57 6.73
C ALA A 85 11.82 -17.10 6.65
N THR A 86 11.21 -17.18 5.46
CA THR A 86 9.81 -16.82 5.23
C THR A 86 8.87 -17.72 6.04
N LEU A 87 9.13 -19.03 6.10
CA LEU A 87 8.32 -19.98 6.86
C LEU A 87 8.39 -19.68 8.36
N ASN A 88 9.58 -19.40 8.88
CA ASN A 88 9.77 -19.07 10.30
C ASN A 88 9.03 -17.79 10.69
N ILE A 89 9.12 -16.74 9.87
CA ILE A 89 8.34 -15.51 10.07
C ILE A 89 6.84 -15.83 10.08
N ARG A 90 6.35 -16.58 9.09
CA ARG A 90 4.92 -16.94 9.02
C ARG A 90 4.44 -17.71 10.25
N LYS A 91 5.24 -18.66 10.77
CA LYS A 91 4.93 -19.40 12.00
C LYS A 91 4.79 -18.47 13.20
N ASN A 92 5.71 -17.51 13.35
CA ASN A 92 5.70 -16.55 14.45
C ASN A 92 4.45 -15.67 14.41
N TYR A 93 4.14 -15.11 13.25
CA TYR A 93 2.98 -14.22 13.08
C TYR A 93 1.64 -14.95 13.04
N TYR A 94 1.61 -16.23 12.68
CA TYR A 94 0.39 -17.05 12.76
C TYR A 94 -0.23 -17.01 14.15
N ASN A 95 0.59 -17.16 15.19
CA ASN A 95 0.12 -17.14 16.58
C ASN A 95 -0.44 -15.77 16.97
N GLN A 96 0.21 -14.68 16.56
CA GLN A 96 -0.26 -13.31 16.82
C GLN A 96 -1.57 -13.03 16.08
N PHE A 97 -1.67 -13.42 14.81
CA PHE A 97 -2.93 -13.28 14.05
C PHE A 97 -4.05 -14.14 14.65
N LYS A 98 -3.74 -15.33 15.15
CA LYS A 98 -4.72 -16.18 15.83
C LYS A 98 -5.25 -15.55 17.12
N GLN A 99 -4.39 -14.92 17.90
CA GLN A 99 -4.80 -14.21 19.13
C GLN A 99 -5.76 -13.06 18.82
N ILE A 100 -5.52 -12.31 17.74
CA ILE A 100 -6.34 -11.16 17.35
C ILE A 100 -7.64 -11.59 16.66
N LEU A 101 -7.57 -12.58 15.77
CA LEU A 101 -8.69 -12.99 14.91
C LEU A 101 -9.52 -14.16 15.50
N GLY A 102 -9.08 -14.71 16.63
CA GLY A 102 -9.78 -15.74 17.40
C GLY A 102 -9.81 -17.15 16.80
N THR A 103 -9.62 -17.32 15.48
CA THR A 103 -9.73 -18.64 14.83
C THR A 103 -8.52 -18.99 13.96
N ASN A 104 -8.21 -20.29 13.89
CA ASN A 104 -7.16 -20.82 13.00
C ASN A 104 -7.45 -20.50 11.53
N GLU A 105 -8.72 -20.56 11.13
CA GLU A 105 -9.15 -20.26 9.77
C GLU A 105 -8.84 -18.81 9.38
N ARG A 106 -9.22 -17.84 10.23
CA ARG A 106 -8.97 -16.42 9.96
C ARG A 106 -7.49 -16.08 9.99
N ALA A 107 -6.72 -16.66 10.92
CA ALA A 107 -5.27 -16.52 10.97
C ALA A 107 -4.60 -17.04 9.68
N ASN A 108 -5.00 -18.23 9.21
CA ASN A 108 -4.51 -18.78 7.94
C ASN A 108 -4.91 -17.89 6.74
N LYS A 109 -6.13 -17.33 6.78
CA LYS A 109 -6.65 -16.46 5.71
C LYS A 109 -5.80 -15.21 5.49
N VAL A 110 -5.09 -14.70 6.50
CA VAL A 110 -4.15 -13.56 6.35
C VAL A 110 -3.10 -13.86 5.29
N PHE A 111 -2.47 -15.03 5.35
CA PHE A 111 -1.42 -15.45 4.40
C PHE A 111 -1.99 -15.69 3.00
N LEU A 112 -3.22 -16.20 2.91
CA LEU A 112 -3.92 -16.37 1.64
C LEU A 112 -4.24 -15.02 0.99
N CYS A 113 -4.68 -14.04 1.78
CA CYS A 113 -4.93 -12.69 1.29
C CYS A 113 -3.67 -12.08 0.68
N GLU A 114 -2.50 -12.25 1.31
CA GLU A 114 -1.24 -11.74 0.76
C GLU A 114 -0.85 -12.37 -0.57
N ARG A 115 -0.98 -13.69 -0.67
CA ARG A 115 -0.69 -14.39 -1.92
C ARG A 115 -1.65 -13.95 -3.03
N ASN A 116 -2.93 -13.78 -2.71
CA ASN A 116 -3.98 -13.49 -3.67
C ASN A 116 -4.04 -11.99 -4.05
N PHE A 117 -3.55 -11.09 -3.20
CA PHE A 117 -3.64 -9.64 -3.44
C PHE A 117 -2.98 -9.21 -4.76
N ARG A 118 -1.89 -9.86 -5.18
CA ARG A 118 -1.24 -9.54 -6.47
C ARG A 118 -2.18 -9.78 -7.66
N MET A 119 -2.96 -10.86 -7.63
CA MET A 119 -3.96 -11.15 -8.66
C MET A 119 -5.10 -10.13 -8.61
N VAL A 120 -5.60 -9.83 -7.41
CA VAL A 120 -6.66 -8.84 -7.20
C VAL A 120 -6.23 -7.47 -7.72
N LEU A 121 -5.01 -7.05 -7.40
CA LEU A 121 -4.44 -5.79 -7.86
C LEU A 121 -4.36 -5.74 -9.39
N ARG A 122 -3.90 -6.83 -10.02
CA ARG A 122 -3.84 -6.91 -11.48
C ARG A 122 -5.23 -6.73 -12.10
N ASN A 123 -6.21 -7.49 -11.63
CA ASN A 123 -7.57 -7.45 -12.15
C ASN A 123 -8.21 -6.08 -11.96
N GLU A 124 -7.99 -5.44 -10.81
CA GLU A 124 -8.48 -4.09 -10.52
C GLU A 124 -7.85 -3.04 -11.44
N LEU A 125 -6.54 -3.14 -11.72
CA LEU A 125 -5.86 -2.24 -12.65
C LEU A 125 -6.33 -2.43 -14.10
N GLU A 126 -6.55 -3.68 -14.53
CA GLU A 126 -7.10 -4.00 -15.85
C GLU A 126 -8.53 -3.45 -15.99
N LYS A 127 -9.39 -3.65 -14.98
CA LYS A 127 -10.74 -3.09 -14.96
C LYS A 127 -10.74 -1.55 -15.06
N ARG A 128 -9.89 -0.87 -14.29
CA ARG A 128 -9.75 0.60 -14.36
C ARG A 128 -9.29 1.07 -15.74
N ARG A 129 -8.39 0.32 -16.39
CA ARG A 129 -7.95 0.62 -17.75
C ARG A 129 -9.10 0.50 -18.75
N GLN A 130 -9.90 -0.55 -18.66
CA GLN A 130 -11.07 -0.76 -19.53
C GLN A 130 -12.11 0.35 -19.36
N LEU A 131 -12.44 0.72 -18.11
CA LEU A 131 -13.38 1.81 -17.82
C LEU A 131 -12.93 3.15 -18.42
N ARG A 132 -11.63 3.46 -18.35
CA ARG A 132 -11.07 4.67 -18.98
C ARG A 132 -11.12 4.64 -20.51
N ALA A 133 -10.94 3.46 -21.11
CA ALA A 133 -11.06 3.31 -22.56
C ALA A 133 -12.52 3.37 -23.05
N ALA A 134 -13.46 2.93 -22.21
CA ALA A 134 -14.90 2.92 -22.50
C ALA A 134 -15.62 4.22 -22.16
N SER A 135 -14.96 5.17 -21.50
CA SER A 135 -15.50 6.51 -21.24
C SER A 135 -14.94 7.46 -22.31
N PRO A 136 -15.71 7.83 -23.36
CA PRO A 136 -15.31 8.94 -24.23
C PRO A 136 -15.14 10.17 -23.33
N GLN A 137 -14.02 10.88 -23.47
CA GLN A 137 -13.80 12.15 -22.78
C GLN A 137 -15.01 13.06 -23.08
N GLN A 138 -15.82 13.32 -22.05
CA GLN A 138 -16.81 14.40 -22.06
C GLN A 138 -16.10 15.70 -21.71
#